data_AF-A0A0C9SUT2-F1
#
_entry.id   AF-A0A0C9SUT2-F1
#
_cell.length_a   1.000
_cell.length_b   1.000
_cell.length_c   1.000
_cell.angle_alpha   90.00
_cell.angle_beta   90.00
_cell.angle_gamma   90.00
#
_symmetry.space_group_name_H-M   'P 1'
#
loop_
_entity.id
_entity.type
_entity.pdbx_description
1 polymer ?
#
loop_
_entity_poly.entity_id
_entity_poly.type
_entity_poly.pdbx_seq_one_letter_code
_entity_poly.pdbx_strand_id
1 'polypeptide(L)'
;MFVYTDTELRVPEYLGYVRDFVDALLNASGRLPHGSRALVLELKFEDGPGHKKPLCFYYFVDHEKRLIFWVHQVTIRNVCGNIRGVKSEGHLRYAIHTHYWHHCERYPSNFPYAQELYTHLQRILIVANADSMLSDTPLGPFESTDLQRLLNLMPMVKGQMDSDTDSDPAVTVLARVMRLFCQYRFLNSYGQVGARLGGGRSVFSRRKANEEPVTWFFQCVDIALLSAPISHLRGIQTIWVDEMIDESRWKTYISSLNTEWNGFTIYSTVMLAVDVGFLAVPGVQAASGDPQSGATIAIYASVISSVCALIISLILAGQIRMHDVDSVGGGVHYMVRMTRKAHGIEVLAVMFSLPYSLLLWA
;
A
#
# COMPACT_ATOMS: atom_id res chain seq x y z
N MET A 1 5.99 -13.06 34.67
CA MET A 1 6.24 -12.30 33.44
C MET A 1 6.68 -13.30 32.39
N PHE A 2 6.04 -13.33 31.23
CA PHE A 2 6.45 -14.22 30.14
C PHE A 2 7.60 -13.59 29.35
N VAL A 3 8.57 -14.39 28.90
CA VAL A 3 9.67 -13.93 28.05
C VAL A 3 9.58 -14.65 26.71
N TYR A 4 9.41 -13.90 25.63
CA TYR A 4 9.38 -14.40 24.26
C TYR A 4 10.70 -14.02 23.57
N THR A 5 11.24 -14.96 22.79
CA THR A 5 12.43 -14.71 21.97
C THR A 5 12.43 -15.62 20.76
N ASP A 6 12.81 -15.06 19.62
CA ASP A 6 13.04 -15.81 18.38
C ASP A 6 14.53 -16.23 18.26
N THR A 7 15.35 -15.92 19.27
CA THR A 7 16.77 -16.30 19.33
C THR A 7 16.91 -17.80 19.53
N GLU A 8 17.82 -18.45 18.80
CA GLU A 8 18.09 -19.89 18.95
C GLU A 8 18.75 -20.20 20.31
N LEU A 9 17.91 -20.53 21.30
CA LEU A 9 18.33 -20.80 22.68
C LEU A 9 19.06 -22.14 22.85
N ARG A 10 19.08 -23.01 21.82
CA ARG A 10 19.89 -24.24 21.86
C ARG A 10 21.39 -23.96 21.89
N VAL A 11 21.81 -22.76 21.47
CA VAL A 11 23.21 -22.31 21.59
C VAL A 11 23.43 -21.79 23.01
N PRO A 12 24.27 -22.46 23.85
CA PRO A 12 24.43 -22.09 25.25
C PRO A 12 24.93 -20.66 25.47
N GLU A 13 25.76 -20.16 24.56
CA GLU A 13 26.26 -18.78 24.60
C GLU A 13 25.10 -17.76 24.45
N TYR A 14 24.17 -18.01 23.52
CA TYR A 14 23.02 -17.13 23.29
C TYR A 14 22.06 -17.17 24.46
N LEU A 15 21.85 -18.35 25.05
CA LEU A 15 21.07 -18.48 26.27
C LEU A 15 21.66 -17.67 27.43
N GLY A 16 22.99 -17.65 27.57
CA GLY A 16 23.70 -16.80 28.52
C GLY A 16 23.40 -15.32 28.30
N TYR A 17 23.61 -14.82 27.08
CA TYR A 17 23.32 -13.43 26.74
C TYR A 17 21.85 -13.05 26.97
N VAL A 18 20.89 -13.91 26.58
CA VAL A 18 19.47 -13.65 26.81
C VAL A 18 19.16 -13.49 28.30
N ARG A 19 19.70 -14.37 29.16
CA ARG A 19 19.51 -14.26 30.62
C ARG A 19 20.08 -12.96 31.17
N ASP A 20 21.31 -12.63 30.79
CA ASP A 20 21.97 -11.40 31.23
C ASP A 20 21.17 -10.15 30.83
N PHE A 21 20.65 -10.10 29.60
CA PHE A 21 19.82 -8.99 29.16
C PHE A 21 18.46 -8.95 29.85
N VAL A 22 17.81 -10.10 30.08
CA VAL A 22 16.54 -10.16 30.82
C VAL A 22 16.75 -9.59 32.22
N ASP A 23 17.78 -10.02 32.95
CA ASP A 23 18.07 -9.53 34.29
C ASP A 23 18.38 -8.03 34.29
N ALA A 24 19.20 -7.57 33.34
CA ALA A 24 19.52 -6.14 33.19
C ALA A 24 18.27 -5.29 32.90
N LEU A 25 17.39 -5.76 32.02
CA LEU A 25 16.16 -5.05 31.65
C LEU A 25 15.14 -5.03 32.79
N LEU A 26 15.01 -6.14 33.53
CA LEU A 26 14.15 -6.20 34.72
C LEU A 26 14.65 -5.24 35.80
N ASN A 27 15.97 -5.21 36.05
CA ASN A 27 16.57 -4.27 36.99
C ASN A 27 16.36 -2.80 36.55
N ALA A 28 16.58 -2.50 35.27
CA ALA A 28 16.39 -1.16 34.72
C ALA A 28 14.92 -0.70 34.74
N SER A 29 13.98 -1.64 34.64
CA SER A 29 12.54 -1.34 34.65
C SER A 29 11.99 -0.92 36.02
N GLY A 30 12.76 -1.10 37.09
CA GLY A 30 12.35 -0.80 38.46
C GLY A 30 11.15 -1.64 38.93
N ARG A 31 10.40 -1.16 39.93
CA ARG A 31 9.11 -1.77 40.32
C ARG A 31 8.05 -1.46 39.27
N LEU A 32 7.99 -2.26 38.20
CA LEU A 32 6.90 -2.20 37.23
C LEU A 32 5.54 -2.42 37.96
N PRO A 33 4.53 -1.55 37.78
CA PRO A 33 3.28 -1.59 38.55
C PRO A 33 2.44 -2.82 38.22
N HIS A 34 2.16 -3.76 39.12
CA HIS A 34 1.44 -5.05 38.91
C HIS A 34 0.50 -5.18 37.68
N GLY A 35 0.67 -6.24 36.87
CA GLY A 35 -0.18 -6.57 35.70
C GLY A 35 0.38 -7.73 34.86
N SER A 36 -0.42 -8.30 33.94
CA SER A 36 0.02 -9.35 32.99
C SER A 36 1.00 -8.78 31.97
N ARG A 37 2.30 -8.90 32.27
CA ARG A 37 3.39 -8.40 31.42
C ARG A 37 4.16 -9.50 30.74
N ALA A 38 4.56 -9.19 29.51
CA ALA A 38 5.53 -9.95 28.75
C ALA A 38 6.73 -9.08 28.35
N LEU A 39 7.87 -9.73 28.17
CA LEU A 39 9.09 -9.18 27.59
C LEU A 39 9.36 -9.94 26.30
N VAL A 40 9.58 -9.21 25.21
CA VAL A 40 10.07 -9.81 23.97
C VAL A 40 11.49 -9.32 23.73
N LEU A 41 12.39 -10.24 23.38
CA LEU A 41 13.80 -9.95 23.18
C LEU A 41 14.36 -10.74 21.99
N GLU A 42 15.21 -10.11 21.18
CA GLU A 42 15.89 -10.70 20.04
C GLU A 42 17.36 -10.27 20.03
N LEU A 43 18.28 -11.24 19.90
CA LEU A 43 19.70 -10.97 19.75
C LEU A 43 20.05 -10.77 18.27
N LYS A 44 20.78 -9.70 17.98
CA LYS A 44 21.35 -9.45 16.65
C LYS A 44 22.86 -9.30 16.73
N PHE A 45 23.55 -10.00 15.85
CA PHE A 45 25.00 -9.94 15.72
C PHE A 45 25.35 -8.93 14.62
N GLU A 46 26.31 -8.06 14.88
CA GLU A 46 26.82 -7.16 13.83
C GLU A 46 27.70 -7.93 12.85
N ASP A 47 27.49 -7.71 11.56
CA ASP A 47 28.35 -8.26 10.50
C ASP A 47 29.74 -7.57 10.55
N GLY A 48 30.79 -8.33 10.83
CA GLY A 48 32.17 -7.86 10.79
C GLY A 48 33.18 -8.86 11.37
N PRO A 49 34.48 -8.76 11.03
CA PRO A 49 35.50 -9.65 11.57
C PRO A 49 35.72 -9.39 13.07
N GLY A 50 35.30 -10.33 13.91
CA GLY A 50 35.54 -10.35 15.36
C GLY A 50 34.30 -10.78 16.16
N HIS A 51 34.51 -11.43 17.31
CA HIS A 51 33.45 -11.73 18.29
C HIS A 51 32.96 -10.42 18.93
N LYS A 52 32.00 -9.75 18.27
CA LYS A 52 31.29 -8.61 18.85
C LYS A 52 30.15 -9.12 19.73
N LYS A 53 29.98 -8.49 20.90
CA LYS A 53 28.83 -8.73 21.79
C LYS A 53 27.52 -8.50 21.01
N PRO A 54 26.48 -9.34 21.19
CA PRO A 54 25.22 -9.16 20.49
C PRO A 54 24.52 -7.86 20.93
N LEU A 55 23.84 -7.23 19.98
CA LEU A 55 22.86 -6.19 20.26
C LEU A 55 21.55 -6.83 20.68
N CYS A 56 20.91 -6.27 21.71
CA CYS A 56 19.63 -6.73 22.23
C CYS A 56 18.51 -5.79 21.76
N PHE A 57 17.65 -6.28 20.88
CA PHE A 57 16.38 -5.64 20.55
C PHE A 57 15.32 -6.17 21.49
N TYR A 58 14.50 -5.30 22.06
CA TYR A 58 13.48 -5.74 22.99
C TYR A 58 12.29 -4.79 23.02
N TYR A 59 11.18 -5.23 23.58
CA TYR A 59 10.08 -4.38 24.03
C TYR A 59 9.31 -5.09 25.16
N PHE A 60 8.72 -4.30 26.06
CA PHE A 60 7.78 -4.80 27.06
C PHE A 60 6.34 -4.66 26.55
N VAL A 61 5.48 -5.52 27.09
CA VAL A 61 4.04 -5.57 26.77
C VAL A 61 3.25 -5.42 28.06
N ASP A 62 2.22 -4.59 28.01
CA ASP A 62 1.22 -4.44 29.06
C ASP A 62 -0.16 -4.79 28.49
N HIS A 63 -0.67 -5.99 28.81
CA HIS A 63 -1.95 -6.46 28.26
C HIS A 63 -3.16 -5.72 28.84
N GLU A 64 -3.05 -5.19 30.06
CA GLU A 64 -4.12 -4.42 30.69
C GLU A 64 -4.31 -3.09 29.96
N LYS A 65 -3.20 -2.40 29.66
CA LYS A 65 -3.21 -1.14 28.92
C LYS A 65 -3.19 -1.31 27.39
N ARG A 66 -3.06 -2.53 26.89
CA ARG A 66 -3.01 -2.89 25.46
C ARG A 66 -1.94 -2.10 24.68
N LEU A 67 -0.74 -2.02 25.25
CA LEU A 67 0.36 -1.26 24.68
C LEU A 67 1.69 -1.99 24.78
N ILE A 68 2.64 -1.56 23.96
CA ILE A 68 4.06 -1.91 24.09
C ILE A 68 4.85 -0.69 24.54
N PHE A 69 5.97 -0.93 25.23
CA PHE A 69 6.83 0.14 25.73
C PHE A 69 8.28 -0.30 25.88
N TRP A 70 9.16 0.68 26.07
CA TRP A 70 10.58 0.50 26.29
C TRP A 70 11.00 1.23 27.56
N VAL A 71 11.96 0.65 28.28
CA VAL A 71 12.61 1.31 29.43
C VAL A 71 13.60 2.36 28.93
N HIS A 72 14.31 2.05 27.85
CA HIS A 72 15.24 2.98 27.21
C HIS A 72 14.49 3.89 26.23
N GLN A 73 15.03 5.08 25.99
CA GLN A 73 14.47 6.03 25.04
C GLN A 73 14.49 5.46 23.61
N VAL A 74 13.35 5.54 22.92
CA VAL A 74 13.20 5.11 21.53
C VAL A 74 12.82 6.30 20.67
N THR A 75 13.42 6.39 19.49
CA THR A 75 13.08 7.42 18.51
C THR A 75 11.69 7.15 17.94
N ILE A 76 10.83 8.18 17.91
CA ILE A 76 9.44 8.08 17.40
C ILE A 76 9.40 7.47 15.99
N ARG A 77 10.39 7.76 15.14
CA ARG A 77 10.51 7.18 13.79
C ARG A 77 10.55 5.66 13.78
N ASN A 78 11.14 5.02 14.80
CA ASN A 78 11.20 3.57 14.91
C ASN A 78 9.83 2.95 15.20
N VAL A 79 8.94 3.72 15.83
CA VAL A 79 7.57 3.30 16.17
C VAL A 79 6.59 3.66 15.06
N CYS A 80 6.70 4.88 14.52
CA CYS A 80 5.74 5.45 13.57
C CYS A 80 6.15 5.28 12.09
N GLY A 81 7.34 4.76 11.80
CA GLY A 81 7.87 4.72 10.44
C GLY A 81 8.10 6.11 9.85
N ASN A 82 7.99 6.23 8.53
CA ASN A 82 8.22 7.49 7.79
C ASN A 82 6.98 8.40 7.72
N ILE A 83 5.98 8.19 8.57
CA ILE A 83 4.73 8.97 8.53
C ILE A 83 4.99 10.40 9.03
N ARG A 84 4.67 11.38 8.18
CA ARG A 84 4.81 12.80 8.52
C ARG A 84 3.72 13.21 9.52
N GLY A 85 4.03 14.11 10.45
CA GLY A 85 3.01 14.85 11.18
C GLY A 85 2.37 14.17 12.39
N VAL A 86 3.01 13.18 13.03
CA VAL A 86 2.59 12.72 14.37
C VAL A 86 2.79 13.85 15.37
N LYS A 87 1.71 14.53 15.75
CA LYS A 87 1.75 15.74 16.60
C LYS A 87 1.02 15.59 17.93
N SER A 88 0.26 14.52 18.14
CA SER A 88 -0.51 14.29 19.36
C SER A 88 -0.29 12.89 19.92
N GLU A 89 -0.38 12.77 21.25
CA GLU A 89 -0.33 11.49 21.94
C GLU A 89 -1.48 10.57 21.53
N GLY A 90 -2.66 11.15 21.27
CA GLY A 90 -3.82 10.40 20.78
C GLY A 90 -3.59 9.75 19.42
N HIS A 91 -2.80 10.38 18.55
CA HIS A 91 -2.41 9.80 17.25
C HIS A 91 -1.37 8.70 17.44
N LEU A 92 -0.34 8.96 18.26
CA LEU A 92 0.71 7.99 18.59
C LEU A 92 0.13 6.71 19.21
N ARG A 93 -0.95 6.82 19.98
CA ARG A 93 -1.66 5.66 20.56
C ARG A 93 -2.05 4.63 19.50
N TYR A 94 -2.48 5.05 18.31
CA TYR A 94 -2.85 4.10 17.25
C TYR A 94 -1.63 3.34 16.72
N ALA A 95 -0.48 3.99 16.58
CA ALA A 95 0.76 3.31 16.20
C ALA A 95 1.20 2.28 17.25
N ILE A 96 1.14 2.65 18.53
CA ILE A 96 1.45 1.73 19.63
C ILE A 96 0.48 0.56 19.67
N HIS A 97 -0.83 0.80 19.47
CA HIS A 97 -1.82 -0.27 19.36
C HIS A 97 -1.54 -1.18 18.18
N THR A 98 -1.15 -0.66 17.01
CA THR A 98 -0.76 -1.49 15.86
C THR A 98 0.36 -2.46 16.23
N HIS A 99 1.41 -2.00 16.93
CA HIS A 99 2.49 -2.87 17.39
C HIS A 99 2.05 -3.86 18.47
N TYR A 100 1.17 -3.44 19.40
CA TYR A 100 0.60 -4.33 20.40
C TYR A 100 -0.21 -5.47 19.77
N TRP A 101 -1.08 -5.17 18.81
CA TRP A 101 -1.84 -6.20 18.10
C TRP A 101 -0.95 -7.08 17.22
N HIS A 102 0.16 -6.54 16.70
CA HIS A 102 1.18 -7.33 16.03
C HIS A 102 1.88 -8.31 16.97
N HIS A 103 2.13 -7.91 18.21
CA HIS A 103 2.63 -8.80 19.26
C HIS A 103 1.61 -9.93 19.53
N CYS A 104 0.34 -9.61 19.76
CA CYS A 104 -0.70 -10.61 19.98
C CYS A 104 -0.93 -11.53 18.76
N GLU A 105 -0.69 -11.05 17.54
CA GLU A 105 -0.72 -11.88 16.33
C GLU A 105 0.42 -12.90 16.30
N ARG A 106 1.61 -12.54 16.80
CA ARG A 106 2.79 -13.43 16.81
C ARG A 106 2.84 -14.35 18.01
N TYR A 107 2.42 -13.84 19.17
CA TYR A 107 2.46 -14.52 20.46
C TYR A 107 1.05 -14.50 21.07
N PRO A 108 0.11 -15.27 20.49
CA PRO A 108 -1.29 -15.29 20.93
C PRO A 108 -1.47 -15.91 22.33
N SER A 109 -0.52 -16.72 22.77
CA SER A 109 -0.58 -17.46 24.03
C SER A 109 -0.74 -16.54 25.23
N ASN A 110 -1.56 -16.97 26.18
CA ASN A 110 -1.84 -16.28 27.45
C ASN A 110 -2.56 -14.93 27.30
N PHE A 111 -3.34 -14.71 26.23
CA PHE A 111 -4.16 -13.50 26.08
C PHE A 111 -5.47 -13.60 26.90
N PRO A 112 -5.61 -12.85 28.01
CA PRO A 112 -6.70 -13.10 28.97
C PRO A 112 -8.03 -12.43 28.57
N TYR A 113 -8.06 -11.64 27.48
CA TYR A 113 -9.20 -10.79 27.10
C TYR A 113 -9.80 -11.17 25.73
N ALA A 114 -9.67 -12.44 25.31
CA ALA A 114 -10.08 -12.90 23.97
C ALA A 114 -11.57 -12.61 23.69
N GLN A 115 -12.43 -12.84 24.69
CA GLN A 115 -13.87 -12.62 24.58
C GLN A 115 -14.28 -11.15 24.44
N GLU A 116 -13.58 -10.27 25.15
CA GLU A 116 -13.79 -8.82 25.01
C GLU A 116 -13.31 -8.33 23.65
N LEU A 117 -12.16 -8.84 23.19
CA LEU A 117 -11.60 -8.52 21.88
C LEU A 117 -12.55 -8.93 20.76
N TYR A 118 -13.11 -10.13 20.83
CA TYR A 118 -14.14 -10.61 19.91
C TYR A 118 -15.30 -9.61 19.80
N THR A 119 -15.92 -9.28 20.94
CA THR A 119 -17.08 -8.39 20.99
C THR A 119 -16.73 -7.00 20.45
N HIS A 120 -15.55 -6.48 20.79
CA HIS A 120 -15.09 -5.19 20.32
C HIS A 120 -14.86 -5.18 18.80
N LEU A 121 -14.19 -6.21 18.27
CA LEU A 121 -13.91 -6.31 16.84
C LEU A 121 -15.19 -6.48 16.03
N GLN A 122 -16.15 -7.27 16.51
CA GLN A 122 -17.44 -7.44 15.84
C GLN A 122 -18.15 -6.09 15.66
N ARG A 123 -18.16 -5.24 16.69
CA ARG A 123 -18.72 -3.88 16.59
C ARG A 123 -17.98 -3.01 15.58
N ILE A 124 -16.65 -3.09 15.55
CA ILE A 124 -15.83 -2.36 14.56
C ILE A 124 -16.20 -2.80 13.14
N LEU A 125 -16.30 -4.10 12.89
CA LEU A 125 -16.66 -4.65 11.58
C LEU A 125 -18.06 -4.20 11.14
N ILE A 126 -19.04 -4.17 12.04
CA ILE A 126 -20.39 -3.67 11.74
C ILE A 126 -20.34 -2.20 11.32
N VAL A 127 -19.64 -1.35 12.09
CA VAL A 127 -19.52 0.08 11.78
C VAL A 127 -18.77 0.29 10.47
N ALA A 128 -17.69 -0.45 10.22
CA ALA A 128 -16.93 -0.37 8.99
C ALA A 128 -17.74 -0.80 7.77
N ASN A 129 -18.55 -1.86 7.92
CA ASN A 129 -19.44 -2.33 6.85
C ASN A 129 -20.52 -1.30 6.53
N ALA A 130 -21.11 -0.68 7.57
CA ALA A 130 -22.06 0.41 7.39
C ALA A 130 -21.41 1.62 6.70
N ASP A 131 -20.21 2.04 7.12
CA ASP A 131 -19.47 3.13 6.47
C ASP A 131 -19.19 2.82 5.00
N SER A 132 -18.76 1.60 4.68
CA SER A 132 -18.53 1.18 3.28
C SER A 132 -19.79 1.16 2.43
N MET A 133 -20.98 1.02 3.02
CA MET A 133 -22.25 1.04 2.29
C MET A 133 -22.85 2.44 2.17
N LEU A 134 -22.57 3.32 3.13
CA LEU A 134 -23.21 4.63 3.25
C LEU A 134 -22.32 5.79 2.79
N SER A 135 -21.01 5.57 2.67
CA SER A 135 -20.02 6.57 2.28
C SER A 135 -19.46 6.30 0.90
N ASP A 136 -19.32 7.36 0.09
CA ASP A 136 -18.67 7.27 -1.23
C ASP A 136 -17.14 7.03 -1.12
N THR A 137 -16.55 7.37 0.02
CA THR A 137 -15.09 7.35 0.22
C THR A 137 -14.70 6.77 1.58
N PRO A 138 -15.02 5.49 1.85
CA PRO A 138 -14.71 4.85 3.14
C PRO A 138 -13.20 4.86 3.41
N LEU A 139 -12.84 4.94 4.68
CA LEU A 139 -11.46 4.99 5.17
C LEU A 139 -11.00 3.67 5.81
N GLY A 140 -11.84 2.64 5.72
CA GLY A 140 -11.59 1.32 6.28
C GLY A 140 -10.57 0.50 5.48
N PRO A 141 -9.93 -0.50 6.12
CA PRO A 141 -8.95 -1.38 5.48
C PRO A 141 -9.50 -2.37 4.44
N PHE A 142 -10.82 -2.51 4.34
CA PHE A 142 -11.47 -3.57 3.59
C PHE A 142 -12.67 -3.03 2.81
N GLU A 143 -12.96 -3.66 1.67
CA GLU A 143 -14.20 -3.45 0.93
C GLU A 143 -15.40 -4.09 1.64
N SER A 144 -16.61 -3.66 1.28
CA SER A 144 -17.88 -4.22 1.77
C SER A 144 -17.96 -5.76 1.65
N THR A 145 -17.49 -6.32 0.54
CA THR A 145 -17.49 -7.78 0.30
C THR A 145 -16.61 -8.53 1.31
N ASP A 146 -15.41 -8.02 1.57
CA ASP A 146 -14.48 -8.61 2.54
C ASP A 146 -14.92 -8.37 3.98
N LEU A 147 -15.52 -7.22 4.28
CA LEU A 147 -16.12 -6.95 5.59
C LEU A 147 -17.26 -7.93 5.90
N GLN A 148 -18.11 -8.24 4.92
CA GLN A 148 -19.15 -9.27 5.07
C GLN A 148 -18.56 -10.66 5.29
N ARG A 149 -17.51 -11.03 4.54
CA ARG A 149 -16.79 -12.31 4.75
C ARG A 149 -16.20 -12.39 6.16
N LEU A 150 -15.55 -11.33 6.63
CA LEU A 150 -15.01 -11.26 7.99
C LEU A 150 -16.11 -11.38 9.05
N LEU A 151 -17.24 -10.68 8.88
CA LEU A 151 -18.40 -10.81 9.77
C LEU A 151 -18.94 -12.25 9.82
N ASN A 152 -18.98 -12.94 8.68
CA ASN A 152 -19.43 -14.33 8.59
C ASN A 152 -18.44 -15.32 9.23
N LEU A 153 -17.16 -14.97 9.33
CA LEU A 153 -16.15 -15.78 10.04
C LEU A 153 -16.22 -15.62 11.56
N MET A 154 -16.72 -14.49 12.07
CA MET A 154 -16.76 -14.21 13.52
C MET A 154 -17.45 -15.31 14.34
N PRO A 155 -18.61 -15.89 13.97
CA PRO A 155 -19.22 -16.97 14.73
C PRO A 155 -18.32 -18.22 14.86
N MET A 156 -17.55 -18.55 13.82
CA MET A 156 -16.63 -19.69 13.85
C MET A 156 -15.46 -19.44 14.81
N VAL A 157 -14.90 -18.23 14.75
CA VAL A 157 -13.83 -17.78 15.67
C VAL A 157 -14.32 -17.83 17.11
N LYS A 158 -15.57 -17.41 17.36
CA LYS A 158 -16.20 -17.51 18.69
C LYS A 158 -16.31 -18.95 19.17
N GLY A 159 -16.78 -19.86 18.31
CA GLY A 159 -16.90 -21.28 18.64
C GLY A 159 -15.58 -21.92 19.03
N GLN A 160 -14.45 -21.48 18.44
CA GLN A 160 -13.12 -21.93 18.84
C GLN A 160 -12.70 -21.39 20.21
N MET A 161 -12.99 -20.12 20.52
CA MET A 161 -12.71 -19.54 21.85
C MET A 161 -13.56 -20.13 22.98
N ASP A 162 -14.80 -20.51 22.69
CA ASP A 162 -15.73 -21.10 23.66
C ASP A 162 -15.42 -22.58 23.94
N SER A 163 -14.60 -23.23 23.11
CA SER A 163 -14.14 -24.60 23.34
C SER A 163 -13.01 -24.63 24.39
N ASP A 164 -12.94 -25.65 25.24
CA ASP A 164 -11.83 -25.89 26.19
C ASP A 164 -10.46 -26.15 25.49
N THR A 165 -10.38 -25.89 24.18
CA THR A 165 -9.20 -26.05 23.34
C THR A 165 -8.39 -24.76 23.30
N ASP A 166 -7.14 -24.85 22.85
CA ASP A 166 -6.23 -23.72 22.66
C ASP A 166 -6.86 -22.58 21.83
N SER A 167 -7.11 -21.43 22.48
CA SER A 167 -7.73 -20.24 21.87
C SER A 167 -6.77 -19.44 20.97
N ASP A 168 -5.50 -19.83 20.92
CA ASP A 168 -4.42 -19.09 20.25
C ASP A 168 -4.68 -18.80 18.75
N PRO A 169 -5.21 -19.73 17.94
CA PRO A 169 -5.54 -19.45 16.54
C PRO A 169 -6.62 -18.36 16.40
N ALA A 170 -7.62 -18.38 17.27
CA ALA A 170 -8.69 -17.38 17.27
C ALA A 170 -8.14 -16.00 17.65
N VAL A 171 -7.31 -15.93 18.70
CA VAL A 171 -6.63 -14.68 19.11
C VAL A 171 -5.76 -14.13 17.98
N THR A 172 -5.03 -14.99 17.28
CA THR A 172 -4.19 -14.59 16.12
C THR A 172 -5.02 -13.90 15.04
N VAL A 173 -6.17 -14.48 14.67
CA VAL A 173 -7.07 -13.90 13.67
C VAL A 173 -7.63 -12.55 14.15
N LEU A 174 -8.15 -12.49 15.37
CA LEU A 174 -8.72 -11.26 15.94
C LEU A 174 -7.66 -10.14 16.02
N ALA A 175 -6.46 -10.47 16.49
CA ALA A 175 -5.35 -9.55 16.62
C ALA A 175 -4.91 -9.01 15.26
N ARG A 176 -4.82 -9.87 14.23
CA ARG A 176 -4.48 -9.45 12.85
C ARG A 176 -5.48 -8.45 12.30
N VAL A 177 -6.78 -8.71 12.42
CA VAL A 177 -7.81 -7.80 11.92
C VAL A 177 -7.78 -6.49 12.71
N MET A 178 -7.66 -6.55 14.04
CA MET A 178 -7.56 -5.37 14.89
C MET A 178 -6.33 -4.52 14.56
N ARG A 179 -5.18 -5.15 14.28
CA ARG A 179 -3.94 -4.49 13.85
C ARG A 179 -4.17 -3.65 12.60
N LEU A 180 -4.85 -4.22 11.59
CA LEU A 180 -5.14 -3.53 10.33
C LEU A 180 -6.04 -2.31 10.56
N PHE A 181 -7.09 -2.43 11.37
CA PHE A 181 -7.93 -1.27 11.73
C PHE A 181 -7.15 -0.20 12.50
N CYS A 182 -6.28 -0.58 13.45
CA CYS A 182 -5.46 0.38 14.18
C CYS A 182 -4.47 1.09 13.26
N GLN A 183 -3.88 0.35 12.32
CA GLN A 183 -2.95 0.89 11.33
C GLN A 183 -3.66 1.91 10.42
N TYR A 184 -4.86 1.59 9.91
CA TYR A 184 -5.63 2.53 9.09
C TYR A 184 -6.09 3.76 9.87
N ARG A 185 -6.47 3.61 11.15
CA ARG A 185 -6.77 4.75 12.03
C ARG A 185 -5.55 5.65 12.25
N PHE A 186 -4.37 5.05 12.40
CA PHE A 186 -3.12 5.79 12.49
C PHE A 186 -2.83 6.56 11.19
N LEU A 187 -2.86 5.88 10.05
CA LEU A 187 -2.55 6.50 8.76
C LEU A 187 -3.51 7.64 8.39
N ASN A 188 -4.80 7.49 8.72
CA ASN A 188 -5.82 8.50 8.42
C ASN A 188 -5.97 9.59 9.51
N SER A 189 -5.07 9.62 10.51
CA SER A 189 -5.13 10.57 11.64
C SER A 189 -6.51 10.59 12.32
N TYR A 190 -7.10 9.41 12.51
CA TYR A 190 -8.46 9.25 13.00
C TYR A 190 -8.67 9.92 14.37
N GLY A 191 -9.74 10.71 14.49
CA GLY A 191 -10.08 11.43 15.73
C GLY A 191 -9.11 12.57 16.09
N GLN A 192 -8.26 13.01 15.15
CA GLN A 192 -7.35 14.13 15.33
C GLN A 192 -7.82 15.39 14.59
N VAL A 193 -7.28 16.54 14.99
CA VAL A 193 -7.42 17.78 14.21
C VAL A 193 -6.67 17.59 12.88
N GLY A 194 -7.40 17.71 11.77
CA GLY A 194 -6.86 17.42 10.44
C GLY A 194 -6.94 15.95 10.02
N ALA A 195 -7.83 15.15 10.64
CA ALA A 195 -8.11 13.79 10.18
C ALA A 195 -8.48 13.73 8.68
N ARG A 196 -8.11 12.64 8.00
CA ARG A 196 -8.51 12.43 6.61
C ARG A 196 -10.04 12.33 6.54
N LEU A 197 -10.64 13.08 5.62
CA LEU A 197 -12.10 13.15 5.47
C LEU A 197 -12.68 12.11 4.50
N GLY A 198 -11.86 11.48 3.67
CA GLY A 198 -12.29 10.46 2.72
C GLY A 198 -11.12 9.83 1.98
N GLY A 199 -11.30 8.59 1.53
CA GLY A 199 -10.35 7.90 0.65
C GLY A 199 -10.06 8.74 -0.60
N GLY A 200 -8.77 8.96 -0.90
CA GLY A 200 -8.35 9.78 -2.04
C GLY A 200 -8.13 11.28 -1.74
N ARG A 201 -8.23 11.72 -0.48
CA ARG A 201 -7.92 13.11 -0.08
C ARG A 201 -6.63 13.21 0.72
N SER A 202 -5.77 14.15 0.33
CA SER A 202 -4.52 14.44 1.05
C SER A 202 -4.80 15.12 2.39
N VAL A 203 -4.06 14.72 3.41
CA VAL A 203 -4.03 15.35 4.73
C VAL A 203 -2.98 16.47 4.78
N PHE A 204 -1.91 16.36 3.99
CA PHE A 204 -0.77 17.26 4.06
C PHE A 204 -0.81 18.38 3.02
N SER A 205 -1.49 18.18 1.88
CA SER A 205 -1.65 19.23 0.88
C SER A 205 -2.89 20.06 1.17
N ARG A 206 -2.71 21.38 1.20
CA ARG A 206 -3.80 22.35 1.41
C ARG A 206 -4.60 22.61 0.12
N ARG A 207 -4.05 22.27 -1.04
CA ARG A 207 -4.72 22.36 -2.34
C ARG A 207 -5.38 21.02 -2.63
N LYS A 208 -6.63 21.02 -3.12
CA LYS A 208 -7.16 19.80 -3.72
C LYS A 208 -6.22 19.41 -4.86
N ALA A 209 -5.99 18.11 -5.08
CA ALA A 209 -5.18 17.65 -6.23
C ALA A 209 -5.68 18.25 -7.57
N ASN A 210 -6.98 18.53 -7.66
CA ASN A 210 -7.64 19.17 -8.81
C ASN A 210 -7.46 20.70 -8.89
N GLU A 211 -6.83 21.34 -7.90
CA GLU A 211 -6.62 22.79 -7.80
C GLU A 211 -5.14 23.18 -7.93
N GLU A 212 -4.23 22.21 -8.08
CA GLU A 212 -2.84 22.52 -8.39
C GLU A 212 -2.71 22.95 -9.87
N PRO A 213 -2.13 24.14 -10.15
CA PRO A 213 -1.95 24.57 -11.53
C PRO A 213 -0.97 23.63 -12.22
N VAL A 214 -1.45 22.91 -13.23
CA VAL A 214 -0.60 22.13 -14.15
C VAL A 214 0.36 23.06 -14.87
N THR A 215 1.59 22.58 -15.11
CA THR A 215 2.58 23.35 -15.86
C THR A 215 2.08 23.67 -17.27
N TRP A 216 2.47 24.83 -17.81
CA TRP A 216 2.10 25.21 -19.18
C TRP A 216 2.55 24.17 -20.23
N PHE A 217 3.69 23.51 -19.99
CA PHE A 217 4.17 22.40 -20.81
C PHE A 217 3.20 21.22 -20.79
N PHE A 218 2.69 20.86 -19.61
CA PHE A 218 1.67 19.82 -19.49
C PHE A 218 0.40 20.18 -20.24
N GLN A 219 -0.03 21.44 -20.24
CA GLN A 219 -1.20 21.88 -21.01
C GLN A 219 -1.01 21.71 -22.52
N CYS A 220 0.17 22.05 -23.06
CA CYS A 220 0.46 21.82 -24.48
C CYS A 220 0.43 20.32 -24.82
N VAL A 221 1.04 19.49 -23.97
CA VAL A 221 1.07 18.04 -24.13
C VAL A 221 -0.33 17.43 -24.01
N ASP A 222 -1.16 17.93 -23.09
CA ASP A 222 -2.55 17.49 -22.91
C ASP A 222 -3.41 17.79 -24.14
N ILE A 223 -3.24 18.94 -24.78
CA ILE A 223 -3.92 19.26 -26.04
C ILE A 223 -3.45 18.32 -27.16
N ALA A 224 -2.13 18.11 -27.29
CA ALA A 224 -1.56 17.23 -28.31
C ALA A 224 -2.00 15.76 -28.12
N LEU A 225 -2.25 15.34 -26.88
CA LEU A 225 -2.67 14.00 -26.50
C LEU A 225 -4.18 13.94 -26.19
N LEU A 226 -4.97 14.83 -26.79
CA LEU A 226 -6.45 14.76 -26.81
C LEU A 226 -7.08 14.67 -25.41
N SER A 227 -6.52 15.38 -24.44
CA SER A 227 -6.97 15.41 -23.04
C SER A 227 -6.92 14.05 -22.31
N ALA A 228 -6.18 13.08 -22.83
CA ALA A 228 -5.93 11.82 -22.15
C ALA A 228 -4.98 11.98 -20.93
N PRO A 229 -3.89 12.78 -20.98
CA PRO A 229 -3.00 12.97 -19.83
C PRO A 229 -3.72 13.49 -18.60
N ILE A 230 -4.60 14.49 -18.72
CA ILE A 230 -5.33 15.03 -17.56
C ILE A 230 -6.27 14.00 -16.94
N SER A 231 -6.83 13.09 -17.73
CA SER A 231 -7.67 11.98 -17.23
C SER A 231 -6.84 11.01 -16.38
N HIS A 232 -5.70 10.53 -16.92
CA HIS A 232 -4.80 9.66 -16.17
C HIS A 232 -4.20 10.36 -14.95
N LEU A 233 -3.88 11.65 -15.04
CA LEU A 233 -3.36 12.43 -13.90
C LEU A 233 -4.35 12.42 -12.73
N ARG A 234 -5.62 12.72 -13.00
CA ARG A 234 -6.68 12.68 -11.98
C ARG A 234 -6.84 11.27 -11.41
N GLY A 235 -6.84 10.24 -12.26
CA GLY A 235 -6.89 8.85 -11.82
C GLY A 235 -5.75 8.51 -10.84
N ILE A 236 -4.51 8.81 -11.22
CA ILE A 236 -3.33 8.59 -10.37
C ILE A 236 -3.43 9.36 -9.05
N GLN A 237 -3.84 10.63 -9.09
CA GLN A 237 -3.99 11.47 -7.89
C GLN A 237 -5.06 10.98 -6.92
N THR A 238 -6.10 10.28 -7.40
CA THR A 238 -7.12 9.71 -6.51
C THR A 238 -6.62 8.47 -5.75
N ILE A 239 -5.62 7.77 -6.30
CA ILE A 239 -5.14 6.48 -5.77
C ILE A 239 -3.84 6.66 -5.00
N TRP A 240 -2.95 7.53 -5.48
CA TRP A 240 -1.67 7.86 -4.88
C TRP A 240 -1.80 9.11 -4.02
N VAL A 241 -2.08 8.92 -2.73
CA VAL A 241 -2.37 10.02 -1.81
C VAL A 241 -1.52 9.92 -0.56
N ASP A 242 -0.77 10.99 -0.27
CA ASP A 242 0.16 11.09 0.87
C ASP A 242 1.18 9.94 0.92
N GLU A 243 1.73 9.56 -0.24
CA GLU A 243 2.65 8.42 -0.40
C GLU A 243 2.05 7.05 0.01
N MET A 244 0.72 6.95 -0.01
CA MET A 244 -0.02 5.74 0.30
C MET A 244 -0.90 5.29 -0.84
N ILE A 245 -1.12 3.98 -0.89
CA ILE A 245 -2.02 3.31 -1.82
C ILE A 245 -3.03 2.51 -1.01
N ASP A 246 -4.30 2.64 -1.38
CA ASP A 246 -5.35 1.73 -0.96
C ASP A 246 -5.34 0.46 -1.83
N GLU A 247 -5.26 -0.71 -1.21
CA GLU A 247 -5.06 -1.99 -1.92
C GLU A 247 -6.15 -2.30 -2.94
N SER A 248 -7.41 -2.11 -2.53
CA SER A 248 -8.58 -2.38 -3.34
C SER A 248 -8.62 -1.48 -4.57
N ARG A 249 -8.48 -0.17 -4.35
CA ARG A 249 -8.51 0.84 -5.42
C ARG A 249 -7.34 0.65 -6.38
N TRP A 250 -6.18 0.26 -5.86
CA TRP A 250 -4.99 -0.03 -6.66
C TRP A 250 -5.19 -1.21 -7.60
N LYS A 251 -5.64 -2.35 -7.08
CA LYS A 251 -5.89 -3.55 -7.90
C LYS A 251 -6.91 -3.26 -8.99
N THR A 252 -7.97 -2.53 -8.65
CA THR A 252 -9.00 -2.12 -9.62
C THR A 252 -8.41 -1.23 -10.72
N TYR A 253 -7.61 -0.24 -10.35
CA TYR A 253 -6.98 0.68 -11.30
C TYR A 253 -5.98 0.00 -12.22
N ILE A 254 -5.09 -0.83 -11.67
CA ILE A 254 -4.08 -1.56 -12.44
C ILE A 254 -4.76 -2.57 -13.39
N SER A 255 -5.83 -3.23 -12.95
CA SER A 255 -6.64 -4.11 -13.80
C SER A 255 -7.27 -3.34 -14.98
N SER A 256 -7.79 -2.14 -14.73
CA SER A 256 -8.33 -1.26 -15.77
C SER A 256 -7.26 -0.86 -16.79
N LEU A 257 -6.10 -0.39 -16.33
CA LEU A 257 -4.97 -0.02 -17.19
C LEU A 257 -4.48 -1.19 -18.05
N ASN A 258 -4.33 -2.37 -17.45
CA ASN A 258 -3.96 -3.58 -18.18
C ASN A 258 -4.99 -3.93 -19.26
N THR A 259 -6.28 -3.77 -18.96
CA THR A 259 -7.35 -4.03 -19.93
C THR A 259 -7.30 -3.02 -21.09
N GLU A 260 -7.13 -1.73 -20.81
CA GLU A 260 -6.98 -0.68 -21.80
C GLU A 260 -5.78 -0.92 -22.73
N TRP A 261 -4.59 -1.16 -22.17
CA TRP A 261 -3.38 -1.37 -22.98
C TRP A 261 -3.41 -2.64 -23.82
N ASN A 262 -4.02 -3.71 -23.32
CA ASN A 262 -4.27 -4.90 -24.14
C ASN A 262 -5.24 -4.58 -25.29
N GLY A 263 -6.29 -3.79 -25.03
CA GLY A 263 -7.20 -3.29 -26.06
C GLY A 263 -6.48 -2.47 -27.13
N PHE A 264 -5.63 -1.51 -26.74
CA PHE A 264 -4.85 -0.70 -27.68
C PHE A 264 -3.89 -1.53 -28.53
N THR A 265 -3.32 -2.61 -27.99
CA THR A 265 -2.50 -3.54 -28.78
C THR A 265 -3.30 -4.19 -29.91
N ILE A 266 -4.56 -4.59 -29.63
CA ILE A 266 -5.45 -5.18 -30.63
C ILE A 266 -5.85 -4.13 -31.68
N TYR A 267 -6.30 -2.95 -31.25
CA TYR A 267 -6.71 -1.90 -32.18
C TYR A 267 -5.54 -1.40 -33.05
N SER A 268 -4.33 -1.31 -32.50
CA SER A 268 -3.14 -0.92 -33.26
C SER A 268 -2.81 -1.92 -34.37
N THR A 269 -2.97 -3.23 -34.12
CA THR A 269 -2.73 -4.25 -35.18
C THR A 269 -3.79 -4.21 -36.27
N VAL A 270 -5.05 -3.94 -35.91
CA VAL A 270 -6.12 -3.72 -36.89
C VAL A 270 -5.84 -2.47 -37.74
N MET A 271 -5.45 -1.36 -37.11
CA MET A 271 -5.15 -0.13 -37.84
C MET A 271 -3.95 -0.29 -38.79
N LEU A 272 -2.90 -1.00 -38.36
CA LEU A 272 -1.78 -1.34 -39.24
C LEU A 272 -2.21 -2.16 -40.46
N ALA A 273 -3.13 -3.11 -40.30
CA ALA A 273 -3.65 -3.88 -41.43
C ALA A 273 -4.45 -2.99 -42.40
N VAL A 274 -5.21 -2.04 -41.87
CA VAL A 274 -5.96 -1.05 -42.65
C VAL A 274 -5.02 -0.13 -43.42
N ASP A 275 -4.01 0.44 -42.77
CA ASP A 275 -3.02 1.32 -43.39
C ASP A 275 -2.26 0.62 -44.52
N VAL A 276 -1.79 -0.61 -44.27
CA VAL A 276 -1.10 -1.43 -45.28
C VAL A 276 -2.04 -1.78 -46.43
N GLY A 277 -3.32 -2.02 -46.13
CA GLY A 277 -4.37 -2.22 -47.14
C GLY A 277 -4.55 -1.00 -48.03
N PHE A 278 -4.60 0.21 -47.46
CA PHE A 278 -4.71 1.45 -48.23
C PHE A 278 -3.46 1.73 -49.08
N LEU A 279 -2.26 1.42 -48.57
CA LEU A 279 -1.03 1.55 -49.35
C LEU A 279 -0.99 0.61 -50.57
N ALA A 280 -1.72 -0.50 -50.54
CA ALA A 280 -1.82 -1.44 -51.65
C ALA A 280 -2.82 -1.01 -52.74
N VAL A 281 -3.65 0.00 -52.48
CA VAL A 281 -4.63 0.49 -53.47
C VAL A 281 -3.90 1.22 -54.61
N PRO A 282 -4.10 0.82 -55.88
CA PRO A 282 -3.48 1.48 -57.02
C PRO A 282 -3.86 2.97 -57.09
N GLY A 283 -2.86 3.84 -57.26
CA GLY A 283 -3.04 5.30 -57.36
C GLY A 283 -2.88 6.07 -56.05
N VAL A 284 -2.72 5.39 -54.91
CA VAL A 284 -2.38 6.04 -53.62
C VAL A 284 -0.89 6.37 -53.52
N GLN A 285 -0.04 5.56 -54.14
CA GLN A 285 1.40 5.84 -54.22
C GLN A 285 1.69 6.73 -55.43
N ALA A 286 2.42 7.82 -55.21
CA ALA A 286 2.85 8.70 -56.29
C ALA A 286 3.72 7.92 -57.29
N ALA A 287 3.49 8.14 -58.58
CA ALA A 287 4.37 7.61 -59.62
C ALA A 287 5.77 8.22 -59.45
N SER A 288 6.80 7.45 -59.78
CA SER A 288 8.21 7.85 -59.63
C SER A 288 8.47 9.21 -60.29
N GLY A 289 8.70 10.25 -59.48
CA GLY A 289 9.03 11.61 -59.92
C GLY A 289 8.03 12.70 -59.53
N ASP A 290 6.83 12.35 -59.04
CA ASP A 290 5.81 13.31 -58.57
C ASP A 290 5.94 13.53 -57.04
N PRO A 291 5.64 14.72 -56.50
CA PRO A 291 5.66 14.93 -55.06
C PRO A 291 4.66 13.99 -54.39
N GLN A 292 5.05 13.37 -53.26
CA GLN A 292 4.20 12.42 -52.56
C GLN A 292 2.84 13.05 -52.24
N SER A 293 1.77 12.32 -52.57
CA SER A 293 0.41 12.74 -52.24
C SER A 293 0.28 12.90 -50.72
N GLY A 294 -0.43 13.94 -50.27
CA GLY A 294 -0.70 14.15 -48.85
C GLY A 294 -1.35 12.94 -48.18
N ALA A 295 -2.09 12.13 -48.95
CA ALA A 295 -2.64 10.86 -48.49
C ALA A 295 -1.56 9.82 -48.14
N THR A 296 -0.50 9.71 -48.95
CA THR A 296 0.62 8.79 -48.66
C THR A 296 1.35 9.18 -47.38
N ILE A 297 1.58 10.47 -47.18
CA ILE A 297 2.24 11.01 -45.96
C ILE A 297 1.37 10.74 -44.73
N ALA A 298 0.06 10.95 -44.82
CA ALA A 298 -0.89 10.67 -43.74
C ALA A 298 -0.91 9.18 -43.36
N ILE A 299 -0.92 8.27 -44.34
CA ILE A 299 -0.88 6.83 -44.07
C ILE A 299 0.45 6.43 -43.41
N TYR A 300 1.59 6.96 -43.84
CA TYR A 300 2.86 6.69 -43.15
C TYR A 300 2.87 7.21 -41.71
N ALA A 301 2.31 8.39 -41.45
CA ALA A 301 2.16 8.91 -40.10
C ALA A 301 1.27 7.99 -39.24
N SER A 302 0.16 7.50 -39.79
CA SER A 302 -0.73 6.53 -39.14
C SER A 302 -0.01 5.22 -38.78
N VAL A 303 0.75 4.65 -39.73
CA VAL A 303 1.54 3.43 -39.48
C VAL A 303 2.53 3.64 -38.34
N ILE A 304 3.29 4.73 -38.36
CA ILE A 304 4.27 5.03 -37.30
C ILE A 304 3.56 5.18 -35.95
N SER A 305 2.44 5.92 -35.92
CA SER A 305 1.68 6.15 -34.70
C SER A 305 1.11 4.85 -34.14
N SER A 306 0.55 3.98 -35.00
CA SER A 306 0.05 2.65 -34.63
C SER A 306 1.14 1.72 -34.11
N VAL A 307 2.33 1.69 -34.76
CA VAL A 307 3.48 0.91 -34.25
C VAL A 307 3.94 1.43 -32.89
N CYS A 308 4.04 2.75 -32.72
CA CYS A 308 4.41 3.34 -31.44
C CYS A 308 3.37 3.03 -30.35
N ALA A 309 2.08 3.14 -30.65
CA ALA A 309 1.00 2.77 -29.72
C ALA A 309 1.10 1.31 -29.28
N LEU A 310 1.36 0.39 -30.22
CA LEU A 310 1.56 -1.04 -29.96
C LEU A 310 2.77 -1.28 -29.06
N ILE A 311 3.94 -0.74 -29.41
CA ILE A 311 5.19 -0.95 -28.66
C ILE A 311 5.04 -0.39 -27.23
N ILE A 312 4.50 0.81 -27.08
CA ILE A 312 4.35 1.45 -25.77
C ILE A 312 3.34 0.67 -24.91
N SER A 313 2.23 0.20 -25.47
CA SER A 313 1.25 -0.65 -24.77
C SER A 313 1.89 -1.91 -24.22
N LEU A 314 2.69 -2.60 -25.03
CA LEU A 314 3.39 -3.82 -24.63
C LEU A 314 4.44 -3.57 -23.55
N ILE A 315 5.21 -2.48 -23.67
CA ILE A 315 6.20 -2.10 -22.65
C ILE A 315 5.51 -1.80 -21.32
N LEU A 316 4.43 -1.03 -21.32
CA LEU A 316 3.68 -0.66 -20.12
C LEU A 316 3.08 -1.89 -19.42
N ALA A 317 2.40 -2.75 -20.18
CA ALA A 317 1.85 -4.01 -19.65
C ALA A 317 2.95 -4.94 -19.12
N GLY A 318 4.11 -4.98 -19.79
CA GLY A 318 5.28 -5.75 -19.36
C GLY A 318 5.88 -5.22 -18.07
N GLN A 319 6.00 -3.90 -17.91
CA GLN A 319 6.58 -3.27 -16.72
C GLN A 319 5.75 -3.56 -15.46
N ILE A 320 4.41 -3.51 -15.55
CA ILE A 320 3.52 -3.82 -14.42
C ILE A 320 3.77 -5.25 -13.93
N ARG A 321 3.84 -6.21 -14.87
CA ARG A 321 4.08 -7.62 -14.55
C ARG A 321 5.48 -7.87 -13.98
N MET A 322 6.51 -7.25 -14.55
CA MET A 322 7.90 -7.46 -14.12
C MET A 322 8.21 -6.88 -12.74
N HIS A 323 7.58 -5.77 -12.37
CA HIS A 323 7.86 -5.08 -11.11
C HIS A 323 6.93 -5.49 -9.95
N ASP A 324 6.16 -6.58 -10.10
CA ASP A 324 5.17 -7.02 -9.11
C ASP A 324 4.22 -5.87 -8.71
N VAL A 325 3.90 -5.01 -9.68
CA VAL A 325 3.09 -3.80 -9.47
C VAL A 325 1.65 -4.18 -9.14
N ASP A 326 1.25 -5.41 -9.44
CA ASP A 326 -0.03 -6.01 -9.05
C ASP A 326 -0.16 -6.17 -7.52
N SER A 327 0.95 -6.25 -6.78
CA SER A 327 0.96 -6.25 -5.32
C SER A 327 1.00 -4.82 -4.77
N VAL A 328 0.41 -4.58 -3.59
CA VAL A 328 0.43 -3.25 -2.94
C VAL A 328 1.86 -2.83 -2.61
N GLY A 329 2.68 -3.77 -2.13
CA GLY A 329 4.08 -3.49 -1.79
C GLY A 329 4.90 -3.10 -3.03
N GLY A 330 4.77 -3.85 -4.12
CA GLY A 330 5.40 -3.53 -5.40
C GLY A 330 4.87 -2.23 -5.99
N GLY A 331 3.55 -2.00 -5.92
CA GLY A 331 2.88 -0.78 -6.37
C GLY A 331 3.35 0.47 -5.63
N VAL A 332 3.44 0.43 -4.30
CA VAL A 332 3.97 1.56 -3.50
C VAL A 332 5.41 1.83 -3.88
N HIS A 333 6.26 0.79 -3.97
CA HIS A 333 7.66 0.96 -4.37
C HIS A 333 7.79 1.56 -5.77
N TYR A 334 6.99 1.09 -6.72
CA TYR A 334 6.91 1.63 -8.07
C TYR A 334 6.51 3.11 -8.07
N MET A 335 5.43 3.45 -7.36
CA MET A 335 4.92 4.83 -7.28
C MET A 335 5.91 5.75 -6.59
N VAL A 336 6.54 5.35 -5.48
CA VAL A 336 7.61 6.15 -4.82
C VAL A 336 8.76 6.39 -5.79
N ARG A 337 9.21 5.35 -6.51
CA ARG A 337 10.30 5.46 -7.49
C ARG A 337 9.94 6.45 -8.60
N MET A 338 8.71 6.40 -9.08
CA MET A 338 8.26 7.19 -10.23
C MET A 338 7.91 8.64 -9.86
N THR A 339 7.44 8.86 -8.64
CA THR A 339 7.00 10.17 -8.14
C THR A 339 8.06 10.92 -7.33
N ARG A 340 9.28 10.39 -7.23
CA ARG A 340 10.40 11.01 -6.50
C ARG A 340 10.79 12.40 -7.04
N LYS A 341 10.57 12.66 -8.33
CA LYS A 341 10.85 13.94 -8.98
C LYS A 341 9.62 14.86 -8.88
N ALA A 342 9.84 16.18 -8.86
CA ALA A 342 8.77 17.18 -8.70
C ALA A 342 7.60 17.03 -9.70
N HIS A 343 7.87 16.61 -10.93
CA HIS A 343 6.85 16.38 -11.99
C HIS A 343 6.60 14.89 -12.26
N GLY A 344 6.97 14.00 -11.34
CA GLY A 344 6.93 12.54 -11.59
C GLY A 344 5.52 12.02 -11.88
N ILE A 345 4.50 12.55 -11.20
CA ILE A 345 3.09 12.18 -11.42
C ILE A 345 2.60 12.65 -12.81
N GLU A 346 2.92 13.89 -13.19
CA GLU A 346 2.56 14.45 -14.50
C GLU A 346 3.18 13.64 -15.65
N VAL A 347 4.46 13.30 -15.53
CA VAL A 347 5.17 12.47 -16.53
C VAL A 347 4.56 11.08 -16.62
N LEU A 348 4.20 10.48 -15.48
CA LEU A 348 3.53 9.17 -15.45
C LEU A 348 2.17 9.19 -16.16
N ALA A 349 1.38 10.24 -15.93
CA ALA A 349 0.09 10.43 -16.59
C ALA A 349 0.24 10.54 -18.12
N VAL A 350 1.24 11.30 -18.58
CA VAL A 350 1.56 11.38 -20.02
C VAL A 350 1.92 10.01 -20.55
N MET A 351 2.82 9.26 -19.90
CA MET A 351 3.20 7.92 -20.37
C MET A 351 2.03 6.96 -20.48
N PHE A 352 1.12 6.95 -19.50
CA PHE A 352 -0.06 6.07 -19.53
C PHE A 352 -1.05 6.44 -20.63
N SER A 353 -1.09 7.70 -21.04
CA SER A 353 -1.96 8.22 -22.10
C SER A 353 -1.43 8.04 -23.53
N LEU A 354 -0.12 7.76 -23.70
CA LEU A 354 0.53 7.70 -25.01
C LEU A 354 -0.11 6.65 -25.95
N PRO A 355 -0.38 5.40 -25.52
CA PRO A 355 -1.01 4.41 -26.38
C PRO A 355 -2.34 4.87 -26.99
N TYR A 356 -3.22 5.43 -26.15
CA TYR A 356 -4.54 5.90 -26.56
C TYR A 356 -4.43 7.03 -27.58
N SER A 357 -3.60 8.02 -27.29
CA SER A 357 -3.49 9.22 -28.10
C SER A 357 -2.86 8.93 -29.46
N LEU A 358 -1.79 8.12 -29.47
CA LEU A 358 -1.13 7.70 -30.71
C LEU A 358 -2.09 6.89 -31.59
N LEU A 359 -2.88 6.01 -31.00
CA LEU A 359 -3.88 5.24 -31.74
C LEU A 359 -4.99 6.14 -32.32
N LEU A 360 -5.35 7.24 -31.67
CA LEU A 360 -6.32 8.20 -32.22
C LEU A 360 -5.75 9.11 -33.32
N TRP A 361 -4.44 9.34 -33.29
CA TRP A 361 -3.74 10.07 -34.36
C TRP A 361 -3.49 9.20 -35.60
N ALA A 362 -3.50 7.88 -35.43
CA ALA A 362 -3.54 6.92 -36.53
C ALA A 362 -4.94 6.88 -37.14
#